data_AF-A0A1Y3B7A3-F1
#
_entry.id   AF-A0A1Y3B7A3-F1
#
_cell.length_a   1.000
_cell.length_b   1.000
_cell.length_c   1.000
_cell.angle_alpha   90.00
_cell.angle_beta   90.00
_cell.angle_gamma   90.00
#
_symmetry.space_group_name_H-M   'P 1'
#
loop_
_entity.id
_entity.type
_entity.pdbx_description
1 polymer ?
#
loop_
_entity_poly.entity_id
_entity_poly.type
_entity_poly.pdbx_seq_one_letter_code
_entity_poly.pdbx_strand_id
1 'polypeptide(L)'
;MVNYEILHGNFENMFIIDQQNGLIKLDGLTDQKRSLNTIQSLISLTVRAYDLGIPQMSSLVKVYIYVLNTPTYLSTLFSTNKILDIRNGNSSLE
;
A
#
# COMPACT_ATOMS: atom_id res chain seq x y z
N MET A 1 -13.46 -17.17 14.24
CA MET A 1 -13.38 -16.20 13.12
C MET A 1 -12.71 -14.95 13.66
N VAL A 2 -11.77 -14.37 12.92
CA VAL A 2 -11.03 -13.16 13.33
C VAL A 2 -11.41 -12.02 12.40
N ASN A 3 -11.63 -10.85 12.96
CA ASN A 3 -11.94 -9.62 12.27
C ASN A 3 -10.76 -8.64 12.36
N TYR A 4 -10.61 -7.80 11.34
CA TYR A 4 -9.53 -6.82 11.24
C TYR A 4 -10.05 -5.38 11.13
N GLU A 5 -9.34 -4.44 11.74
CA GLU A 5 -9.70 -3.02 11.73
C GLU A 5 -8.46 -2.13 11.85
N ILE A 6 -8.39 -1.04 11.09
CA ILE A 6 -7.36 -0.01 11.25
C ILE A 6 -7.84 0.99 12.31
N LEU A 7 -7.11 1.10 13.42
CA LEU A 7 -7.45 2.01 14.52
C LEU A 7 -6.79 3.39 14.37
N HIS A 8 -5.53 3.42 13.92
CA HIS A 8 -4.73 4.65 13.86
C HIS A 8 -3.79 4.67 12.65
N GLY A 9 -3.28 5.86 12.32
CA GLY A 9 -2.30 6.06 11.25
C GLY A 9 -2.87 6.13 9.84
N ASN A 10 -4.17 5.90 9.68
CA ASN A 10 -4.87 6.02 8.40
C ASN A 10 -5.22 7.48 8.08
N PHE A 11 -4.21 8.27 7.75
CA PHE A 11 -4.40 9.67 7.39
C PHE A 11 -5.34 9.81 6.19
N GLU A 12 -6.31 10.72 6.27
CA GLU A 12 -7.32 11.00 5.23
C GLU A 12 -8.05 9.76 4.68
N ASN A 13 -8.14 8.68 5.47
CA ASN A 13 -8.73 7.41 5.06
C ASN A 13 -8.13 6.83 3.76
N MET A 14 -6.82 7.04 3.54
CA MET A 14 -6.13 6.54 2.34
C MET A 14 -6.17 5.02 2.19
N PHE A 15 -6.33 4.28 3.28
CA PHE A 15 -6.34 2.82 3.29
C PHE A 15 -7.67 2.26 3.78
N ILE A 16 -8.09 1.17 3.16
CA ILE A 16 -9.16 0.31 3.63
C ILE A 16 -8.59 -1.06 3.98
N ILE A 17 -9.17 -1.73 4.98
CA ILE A 17 -8.85 -3.11 5.34
C ILE A 17 -10.11 -3.96 5.16
N ASP A 18 -9.97 -5.09 4.47
CA ASP A 18 -11.01 -6.11 4.44
C ASP A 18 -11.11 -6.75 5.83
N GLN A 19 -12.29 -6.64 6.45
CA GLN A 19 -12.50 -7.09 7.81
C GLN A 19 -12.32 -8.60 7.98
N GLN A 20 -12.53 -9.42 6.95
CA GLN A 20 -12.53 -10.88 7.06
C GLN A 20 -11.16 -11.50 6.77
N ASN A 21 -10.42 -10.96 5.79
CA ASN A 21 -9.13 -11.52 5.38
C ASN A 21 -7.93 -10.60 5.70
N GLY A 22 -8.17 -9.38 6.18
CA GLY A 22 -7.13 -8.44 6.60
C GLY A 22 -6.38 -7.76 5.45
N LEU A 23 -6.86 -7.89 4.20
CA LEU A 23 -6.23 -7.28 3.03
C LEU A 23 -6.36 -5.76 3.07
N ILE A 24 -5.21 -5.08 3.12
CA ILE A 24 -5.14 -3.62 3.08
C ILE A 24 -4.97 -3.15 1.63
N LYS A 25 -5.79 -2.19 1.21
CA LYS A 25 -5.74 -1.57 -0.13
C LYS A 25 -5.85 -0.05 0.00
N LEU A 26 -5.47 0.66 -1.07
CA LEU A 26 -5.78 2.08 -1.20
C LEU A 26 -7.29 2.26 -1.40
N ASP A 27 -7.86 3.30 -0.79
CA ASP A 27 -9.24 3.69 -1.05
C ASP A 27 -9.35 4.40 -2.40
N GLY A 28 -10.00 3.72 -3.36
CA GLY A 28 -10.13 4.14 -4.75
C GLY A 28 -10.99 5.38 -4.98
N LEU A 29 -11.76 5.84 -3.97
CA LEU A 29 -12.52 7.10 -4.02
C LEU A 29 -11.64 8.34 -3.88
N THR A 30 -10.34 8.16 -3.64
CA THR A 30 -9.35 9.25 -3.72
C THR A 30 -8.98 9.49 -5.19
N ASP A 31 -9.99 9.79 -6.01
CA ASP A 31 -9.80 10.29 -7.35
C ASP A 31 -8.99 11.60 -7.29
N GLN A 32 -8.03 11.70 -8.20
CA GLN A 32 -7.06 12.78 -8.37
C GLN A 32 -5.88 12.77 -7.40
N LYS A 33 -4.76 12.24 -7.88
CA LYS A 33 -3.45 12.91 -7.82
C LYS A 33 -3.14 13.64 -6.50
N ARG A 34 -3.47 13.09 -5.33
CA ARG A 34 -2.76 13.49 -4.12
C ARG A 34 -1.34 13.05 -4.39
N SER A 35 -0.49 14.03 -4.63
CA SER A 35 0.90 13.83 -5.01
C SER A 35 1.48 12.84 -4.00
N LEU A 36 1.63 11.57 -4.38
CA LEU A 36 2.36 10.58 -3.57
C LEU A 36 3.74 11.13 -3.19
N ASN A 37 4.24 12.09 -3.99
CA ASN A 37 5.45 12.87 -3.76
C ASN A 37 5.42 13.75 -2.49
N THR A 38 4.24 14.04 -1.91
CA THR A 38 4.07 14.80 -0.66
C THR A 38 3.76 13.88 0.53
N ILE A 39 3.47 12.61 0.28
CA ILE A 39 3.22 11.64 1.34
C ILE A 39 4.54 11.25 1.99
N GLN A 40 4.55 11.09 3.32
CA GLN A 40 5.72 10.57 4.02
C GLN A 40 6.11 9.22 3.43
N SER A 41 7.42 9.03 3.21
CA SER A 41 7.98 7.78 2.67
C SER A 41 7.66 6.55 3.53
N LEU A 42 7.26 6.76 4.79
CA LEU A 42 6.83 5.73 5.72
C LEU A 42 5.51 6.10 6.37
N ILE A 43 4.52 5.22 6.23
CA ILE A 43 3.22 5.30 6.90
C ILE A 43 3.16 4.15 7.92
N SER A 44 2.71 4.45 9.13
CA SER A 44 2.56 3.47 10.22
C SER A 44 1.09 3.35 10.61
N LEU A 45 0.45 2.25 10.27
CA LEU A 45 -0.91 1.93 10.72
C LEU A 45 -0.88 1.12 12.02
N THR A 46 -1.84 1.35 12.90
CA THR A 46 -2.13 0.44 14.02
C THR A 46 -3.36 -0.37 13.67
N VAL A 47 -3.22 -1.69 13.54
CA VAL A 47 -4.29 -2.62 13.15
C VAL A 47 -4.65 -3.50 14.33
N ARG A 48 -5.94 -3.71 14.55
CA ARG A 48 -6.50 -4.65 15.51
C ARG A 48 -6.95 -5.92 14.81
N ALA A 49 -6.58 -7.07 15.37
CA ALA A 49 -7.21 -8.36 15.07
C ALA A 49 -8.03 -8.79 16.29
N TYR A 50 -9.28 -9.17 16.10
CA TYR A 50 -10.18 -9.51 17.21
C TYR A 50 -11.16 -10.63 16.86
N ASP A 51 -11.53 -11.44 17.85
CA ASP A 51 -12.60 -12.44 17.69
C ASP A 51 -13.96 -11.91 18.19
N LEU A 52 -15.00 -12.75 18.12
CA LEU A 52 -16.34 -12.44 18.63
C LEU A 52 -16.67 -13.28 19.87
N GLY A 53 -15.65 -13.71 20.61
CA GLY A 53 -15.81 -14.50 21.84
C GLY A 53 -16.36 -13.68 23.01
N ILE A 54 -16.69 -14.37 24.10
CA ILE A 54 -17.07 -13.75 25.38
C ILE A 54 -16.23 -14.43 26.49
N PRO A 55 -15.22 -13.76 27.06
CA PRO A 55 -14.74 -12.42 26.71
C PRO A 55 -14.10 -12.38 25.31
N GLN A 56 -14.18 -11.23 24.66
CA GLN A 56 -13.52 -11.00 23.38
C GLN A 56 -12.00 -10.95 23.56
N MET A 57 -11.28 -11.63 22.67
CA MET A 57 -9.82 -11.51 22.60
C MET A 57 -9.42 -10.59 21.45
N SER A 58 -8.36 -9.80 21.66
CA SER A 58 -7.81 -8.94 20.62
C SER A 58 -6.31 -8.76 20.75
N SER A 59 -5.66 -8.42 19.64
CA SER A 59 -4.25 -8.03 19.58
C SER A 59 -4.08 -6.82 18.66
N LEU A 60 -3.02 -6.06 18.91
CA LEU A 60 -2.66 -4.88 18.13
C LEU A 60 -1.31 -5.12 17.44
N VAL A 61 -1.22 -4.70 16.17
CA VAL A 61 0.01 -4.78 15.37
C VAL A 61 0.26 -3.47 14.64
N LYS A 62 1.54 -3.10 14.48
CA LYS A 62 1.94 -2.00 13.60
C LYS A 62 2.21 -2.52 12.20
N VAL A 63 1.59 -1.90 11.20
CA VAL A 63 1.86 -2.16 9.77
C VAL A 63 2.61 -0.97 9.20
N TYR A 64 3.81 -1.23 8.68
CA TYR A 64 4.67 -0.22 8.08
C TYR A 64 4.56 -0.29 6.56
N ILE A 65 4.09 0.80 5.95
CA ILE A 65 3.93 0.92 4.49
C ILE A 65 4.98 1.91 3.99
N TYR A 66 5.86 1.44 3.11
CA TYR A 66 6.89 2.26 2.50
C TYR A 66 6.41 2.73 1.12
N VAL A 67 6.35 4.06 0.94
CA VAL A 67 5.96 4.67 -0.33
C VAL A 67 7.22 4.90 -1.15
N LEU A 68 7.32 4.22 -2.29
CA LEU A 68 8.43 4.37 -3.22
C LEU A 68 8.14 5.51 -4.21
N ASN A 69 8.91 6.59 -4.12
CA ASN A 69 8.93 7.63 -5.16
C ASN A 69 9.83 7.15 -6.31
N THR A 70 9.26 6.41 -7.24
CA THR A 70 9.94 6.10 -8.50
C THR A 70 9.88 7.31 -9.43
N PRO A 71 11.00 7.76 -10.02
CA PRO A 71 10.96 8.75 -11.10
C PRO A 71 9.97 8.32 -12.18
N THR A 72 9.12 9.23 -12.65
CA THR A 72 8.03 8.96 -13.61
C THR A 72 8.49 8.24 -14.90
N TYR A 73 9.73 8.48 -15.31
CA TYR A 73 10.35 7.78 -16.44
C TYR A 73 10.57 6.28 -16.14
N LEU A 74 10.98 5.93 -14.92
CA LEU A 74 11.21 4.54 -14.52
C LEU A 74 9.89 3.79 -14.28
N SER A 75 8.85 4.43 -13.74
CA SER A 75 7.55 3.76 -13.52
C SER A 75 6.86 3.36 -14.82
N THR A 76 7.03 4.15 -15.89
CA THR A 76 6.52 3.81 -17.23
C THR A 76 7.27 2.63 -17.86
N LEU A 77 8.57 2.49 -17.57
CA LEU A 77 9.39 1.38 -18.06
C LEU A 77 9.06 0.05 -17.37
N PHE A 78 8.73 0.07 -16.07
CA PHE A 78 8.38 -1.14 -15.30
C PHE A 78 6.91 -1.57 -15.43
N SER A 79 5.98 -0.67 -15.78
CA SER A 79 4.57 -1.01 -15.99
C SER A 79 4.35 -1.76 -17.30
N THR A 80 5.20 -1.52 -18.30
CA THR A 80 5.37 -2.43 -19.41
C THR A 80 6.29 -3.56 -18.93
N ASN A 81 5.91 -4.82 -19.04
CA ASN A 81 6.79 -5.97 -18.76
C ASN A 81 7.96 -6.08 -19.79
N LYS A 82 8.55 -4.97 -20.19
CA LYS A 82 9.66 -4.87 -21.11
C LYS A 82 10.91 -4.95 -20.25
N ILE A 83 11.52 -6.14 -20.23
CA ILE A 83 12.84 -6.33 -19.61
C ILE A 83 13.78 -5.31 -20.25
N LEU A 84 14.20 -4.30 -19.49
CA LEU A 84 15.21 -3.35 -19.91
C LEU A 84 16.56 -4.07 -19.82
N ASP A 85 17.07 -4.58 -20.95
CA ASP A 85 18.44 -5.11 -21.00
C ASP A 85 19.44 -3.94 -20.92
N ILE A 86 19.75 -3.54 -19.70
CA ILE A 86 20.73 -2.48 -19.40
C ILE A 86 22.18 -2.88 -19.70
N ARG A 87 22.45 -4.08 -20.23
CA ARG A 87 23.83 -4.52 -20.50
C ARG A 87 24.35 -4.12 -21.88
N ASN A 88 23.49 -3.79 -22.83
CA ASN A 88 23.93 -3.38 -24.16
C ASN A 88 23.32 -2.02 -24.52
N GLY A 89 24.13 -0.97 -24.42
CA GLY A 89 23.79 0.41 -24.79
C GLY A 89 23.55 0.65 -26.29
N ASN A 90 22.89 -0.28 -27.00
CA ASN A 90 22.43 -0.11 -28.36
C ASN A 90 20.96 -0.53 -28.46
N SER A 91 20.06 0.44 -28.50
CA SER A 91 18.68 0.23 -28.92
C SER A 91 18.62 0.27 -30.45
N SER A 92 18.55 -0.89 -31.10
CA SER A 92 18.07 -0.97 -32.49
C SER A 92 16.54 -0.96 -32.46
N LEU A 93 15.95 0.03 -33.12
CA LEU A 93 14.52 0.10 -33.40
C LEU A 93 14.22 -0.92 -34.51
N GLU A 94 13.36 -1.90 -34.24
CA GLU A 94 12.44 -2.49 -35.22
C GLU A 94 11.01 -2.33 -34.71
#